data_AF-A0A0D1XRK2-F1
#
_entry.id   AF-A0A0D1XRK2-F1
#
_cell.length_a   1.000
_cell.length_b   1.000
_cell.length_c   1.000
_cell.angle_alpha   90.00
_cell.angle_beta   90.00
_cell.angle_gamma   90.00
#
_symmetry.space_group_name_H-M   'P 1'
#
loop_
_entity.id
_entity.type
_entity.pdbx_description
1 polymer ?
#
loop_
_entity_poly.entity_id
_entity_poly.type
_entity_poly.pdbx_seq_one_letter_code
_entity_poly.pdbx_strand_id
1 'polypeptide(L)'
;MKKVVTTFLAISLLATTPAFAAEQENDPIQQEEGMIQQGKDFWWRELTVDEIMAQKGMKSALESFYDKFPRTKAYKISGYKVKKIENDEEKNEILLSLVSDKKESFSLTFDIKTEKIIDYTQIVDDIPESELPGTVQASLNKVYSRLPEAKNLKLYHSQSIKGEEQPNLYYTLSFNESGKRGEGKTNDKEFGITFDETGKVLGFTFERPPLSNLKGNTKEEKAQDMLKRLYGEEANEYKIKKVSNDSTKNHFQGSIVFMPISSEKEPILVEFNSKDEIIRWVITSRDFLEGVGLLQ
;
A
#
# COMPACT_ATOMS: atom_id res chain seq x y z
N MET A 1 -21.94 -58.60 -22.25
CA MET A 1 -20.62 -58.96 -21.68
C MET A 1 -19.68 -59.39 -22.79
N LYS A 2 -18.70 -58.57 -23.17
CA LYS A 2 -17.50 -59.01 -23.89
C LYS A 2 -16.31 -58.19 -23.38
N LYS A 3 -15.33 -58.91 -22.85
CA LYS A 3 -14.10 -58.45 -22.20
C LYS A 3 -13.16 -57.85 -23.26
N VAL A 4 -12.45 -56.77 -22.94
CA VAL A 4 -11.26 -56.35 -23.67
C VAL A 4 -10.07 -56.46 -22.72
N VAL A 5 -9.06 -57.16 -23.22
CA VAL A 5 -7.88 -57.67 -22.52
C VAL A 5 -6.79 -56.62 -22.55
N THR A 6 -6.18 -56.37 -21.39
CA THR A 6 -4.94 -55.61 -21.21
C THR A 6 -3.75 -56.47 -21.64
N THR A 7 -2.82 -55.91 -22.42
CA THR A 7 -1.54 -56.55 -22.69
C THR A 7 -0.41 -55.57 -22.36
N PHE A 8 0.39 -55.95 -21.38
CA PHE A 8 1.67 -55.34 -21.05
C PHE A 8 2.72 -55.76 -22.08
N LEU A 9 3.56 -54.82 -22.53
CA LEU A 9 4.82 -55.15 -23.17
C LEU A 9 5.96 -54.56 -22.34
N ALA A 10 6.78 -55.44 -21.77
CA ALA A 10 8.03 -55.13 -21.09
C ALA A 10 9.18 -55.24 -22.10
N ILE A 11 10.09 -54.27 -22.12
CA ILE A 11 11.40 -54.40 -22.74
C ILE A 11 12.43 -53.90 -21.74
N SER A 12 13.27 -54.82 -21.26
CA SER A 12 14.40 -54.56 -20.36
C SER A 12 15.66 -54.14 -21.11
N LEU A 13 16.37 -53.23 -20.45
CA LEU A 13 17.76 -52.78 -20.53
C LEU A 13 18.76 -53.55 -21.41
N LEU A 14 19.58 -52.77 -22.11
CA LEU A 14 21.02 -53.02 -22.25
C LEU A 14 21.80 -51.79 -21.81
N ALA A 15 22.71 -51.99 -20.86
CA ALA A 15 23.64 -51.02 -20.31
C ALA A 15 24.96 -51.04 -21.09
N THR A 16 25.51 -49.87 -21.41
CA THR A 16 26.94 -49.68 -21.70
C THR A 16 27.36 -48.24 -21.34
N THR A 17 28.14 -48.09 -20.27
CA THR A 17 29.21 -47.09 -20.13
C THR A 17 30.55 -47.84 -20.35
N PRO A 18 31.73 -47.21 -20.55
CA PRO A 18 32.13 -45.82 -20.24
C PRO A 18 33.06 -45.13 -21.28
N ALA A 19 33.35 -43.83 -21.10
CA ALA A 19 34.72 -43.27 -21.05
C ALA A 19 34.73 -41.71 -21.06
N PHE A 20 35.28 -41.17 -19.96
CA PHE A 20 36.11 -39.97 -19.79
C PHE A 20 36.09 -38.76 -20.76
N ALA A 21 35.94 -37.60 -20.10
CA ALA A 21 36.70 -36.36 -20.22
C ALA A 21 36.43 -35.42 -21.41
N ALA A 22 35.78 -34.30 -21.09
CA ALA A 22 36.36 -32.98 -21.32
C ALA A 22 35.91 -32.06 -20.18
N GLU A 23 36.88 -31.53 -19.44
CA GLU A 23 36.72 -30.31 -18.65
C GLU A 23 36.16 -29.23 -19.57
N GLN A 24 35.00 -28.68 -19.22
CA GLN A 24 34.59 -27.39 -19.76
C GLN A 24 34.46 -26.45 -18.56
N GLU A 25 35.55 -25.74 -18.34
CA GLU A 25 35.63 -24.49 -17.59
C GLU A 25 34.53 -23.58 -18.12
N ASN A 26 33.40 -23.51 -17.42
CA ASN A 26 32.38 -22.52 -17.69
C ASN A 26 32.58 -21.40 -16.67
N ASP A 27 33.13 -20.29 -17.16
CA ASP A 27 33.04 -18.99 -16.54
C ASP A 27 31.62 -18.76 -15.99
N PRO A 28 31.47 -18.13 -14.81
CA PRO A 28 30.17 -17.75 -14.30
C PRO A 28 29.56 -16.73 -15.28
N ILE A 29 28.59 -17.19 -16.07
CA ILE A 29 27.76 -16.36 -16.93
C ILE A 29 27.09 -15.30 -16.03
N GLN A 30 27.55 -14.05 -16.14
CA GLN A 30 26.81 -12.89 -15.66
C GLN A 30 25.49 -12.82 -16.44
N GLN A 31 24.41 -13.38 -15.87
CA GLN A 31 23.06 -13.16 -16.36
C GLN A 31 22.59 -11.74 -15.96
N GLU A 32 23.08 -10.74 -16.68
CA GLU A 32 22.57 -9.36 -16.65
C GLU A 32 21.46 -9.12 -17.70
N GLU A 33 20.77 -10.16 -18.17
CA GLU A 33 19.62 -9.97 -19.05
C GLU A 33 18.37 -9.60 -18.23
N GLY A 34 17.81 -8.41 -18.49
CA GLY A 34 16.44 -8.04 -18.09
C GLY A 34 16.27 -7.02 -16.95
N MET A 35 17.29 -6.27 -16.56
CA MET A 35 17.15 -5.20 -15.54
C MET A 35 16.56 -3.93 -16.15
N ILE A 36 15.46 -3.42 -15.60
CA ILE A 36 14.85 -2.13 -16.01
C ILE A 36 15.37 -1.03 -15.09
N GLN A 37 16.03 -0.02 -15.67
CA GLN A 37 16.51 1.16 -14.96
C GLN A 37 15.42 2.23 -14.85
N GLN A 38 15.08 2.68 -13.64
CA GLN A 38 14.17 3.82 -13.42
C GLN A 38 14.83 5.00 -12.69
N GLY A 39 16.14 5.17 -12.89
CA GLY A 39 16.95 6.23 -12.29
C GLY A 39 18.41 5.80 -12.19
N LYS A 40 19.32 6.67 -11.76
CA LYS A 40 20.74 6.29 -11.60
C LYS A 40 20.95 5.17 -10.58
N ASP A 41 20.05 5.04 -9.61
CA ASP A 41 20.27 4.25 -8.38
C ASP A 41 19.14 3.26 -8.05
N PHE A 42 18.22 3.01 -8.99
CA PHE A 42 17.09 2.09 -8.79
C PHE A 42 16.88 1.18 -10.00
N TRP A 43 16.88 -0.13 -9.73
CA TRP A 43 16.76 -1.19 -10.71
C TRP A 43 15.81 -2.26 -10.20
N TRP A 44 14.96 -2.77 -11.08
CA TRP A 44 14.14 -3.92 -10.77
C TRP A 44 14.06 -4.91 -11.94
N ARG A 45 13.86 -6.18 -11.61
CA ARG A 45 13.65 -7.28 -12.57
C ARG A 45 12.61 -8.24 -11.99
N GLU A 46 11.58 -8.53 -12.76
CA GLU A 46 10.62 -9.59 -12.43
C GLU A 46 11.32 -10.95 -12.42
N LEU A 47 10.97 -11.80 -11.45
CA LEU A 47 11.51 -13.14 -11.31
C LEU A 47 10.42 -14.18 -11.58
N THR A 48 10.80 -15.25 -12.27
CA THR A 48 9.99 -16.47 -12.36
C THR A 48 9.92 -17.16 -10.99
N VAL A 49 8.91 -18.02 -10.79
CA VAL A 49 8.78 -18.81 -9.56
C VAL A 49 10.02 -19.68 -9.33
N ASP A 50 10.58 -20.27 -10.38
CA ASP A 50 11.78 -21.10 -10.26
C ASP A 50 13.00 -20.28 -9.81
N GLU A 51 13.18 -19.07 -10.37
CA GLU A 51 14.25 -18.15 -9.95
C GLU A 51 14.08 -17.70 -8.50
N ILE A 52 12.84 -17.45 -8.04
CA ILE A 52 12.54 -17.13 -6.64
C ILE A 52 12.92 -18.32 -5.76
N MET A 53 12.44 -19.52 -6.08
CA MET A 53 12.66 -20.72 -5.26
C MET A 53 14.11 -21.21 -5.29
N ALA A 54 14.88 -20.85 -6.33
CA ALA A 54 16.32 -21.12 -6.42
C ALA A 54 17.17 -20.21 -5.52
N GLN A 55 16.61 -19.11 -4.99
CA GLN A 55 17.35 -18.23 -4.08
C GLN A 55 17.69 -18.97 -2.79
N LYS A 56 18.94 -18.86 -2.37
CA LYS A 56 19.42 -19.48 -1.15
C LYS A 56 18.60 -19.00 0.04
N GLY A 57 18.14 -19.94 0.88
CA GLY A 57 17.33 -19.65 2.07
C GLY A 57 15.85 -19.32 1.81
N MET A 58 15.44 -19.04 0.57
CA MET A 58 14.06 -18.66 0.25
C MET A 58 13.03 -19.68 0.72
N LYS A 59 13.26 -20.96 0.44
CA LYS A 59 12.36 -22.03 0.86
C LYS A 59 12.18 -22.05 2.39
N SER A 60 13.26 -21.91 3.15
CA SER A 60 13.19 -21.90 4.62
C SER A 60 12.50 -20.65 5.15
N ALA A 61 12.75 -19.49 4.53
CA ALA A 61 12.10 -18.25 4.88
C ALA A 61 10.59 -18.31 4.63
N LEU A 62 10.17 -18.81 3.46
CA LEU A 62 8.76 -19.03 3.13
C LEU A 62 8.09 -20.04 4.07
N GLU A 63 8.71 -21.17 4.39
CA GLU A 63 8.13 -22.11 5.38
C GLU A 63 7.93 -21.44 6.75
N SER A 64 8.91 -20.65 7.21
CA SER A 64 8.77 -19.88 8.46
C SER A 64 7.62 -18.87 8.41
N PHE A 65 7.43 -18.24 7.25
CA PHE A 65 6.30 -17.33 7.02
C PHE A 65 4.97 -18.09 6.98
N TYR A 66 4.95 -19.26 6.35
CA TYR A 66 3.77 -20.11 6.29
C TYR A 66 3.38 -20.68 7.64
N ASP A 67 4.32 -20.90 8.56
CA ASP A 67 3.97 -21.30 9.93
C ASP A 67 3.19 -20.19 10.65
N LYS A 68 3.52 -18.92 10.40
CA LYS A 68 2.76 -17.75 10.90
C LYS A 68 1.41 -17.60 10.17
N PHE A 69 1.36 -17.87 8.87
CA PHE A 69 0.17 -17.71 8.03
C PHE A 69 -0.11 -18.95 7.16
N PRO A 70 -0.60 -20.08 7.72
CA PRO A 70 -0.65 -21.36 7.01
C PRO A 70 -1.43 -21.35 5.69
N ARG A 71 -2.46 -20.50 5.58
CA ARG A 71 -3.29 -20.36 4.37
C ARG A 71 -2.52 -19.87 3.15
N THR A 72 -1.43 -19.11 3.35
CA THR A 72 -0.68 -18.49 2.24
C THR A 72 0.16 -19.50 1.45
N LYS A 73 0.28 -20.75 1.93
CA LYS A 73 0.84 -21.88 1.15
C LYS A 73 0.10 -22.12 -0.18
N ALA A 74 -1.19 -21.78 -0.23
CA ALA A 74 -2.01 -21.93 -1.43
C ALA A 74 -1.99 -20.70 -2.35
N TYR A 75 -1.29 -19.62 -1.98
CA TYR A 75 -1.36 -18.36 -2.71
C TYR A 75 -0.41 -18.38 -3.90
N LYS A 76 -0.76 -17.61 -4.94
CA LYS A 76 0.12 -17.43 -6.08
C LYS A 76 1.29 -16.55 -5.65
N ILE A 77 2.51 -17.03 -5.87
CA ILE A 77 3.73 -16.28 -5.65
C ILE A 77 4.17 -15.56 -6.94
N SER A 78 4.54 -14.30 -6.80
CA SER A 78 5.28 -13.53 -7.80
C SER A 78 6.30 -12.68 -7.07
N GLY A 79 7.31 -12.15 -7.77
CA GLY A 79 8.28 -11.31 -7.12
C GLY A 79 9.23 -10.63 -8.08
N TYR A 80 9.99 -9.70 -7.54
CA TYR A 80 10.96 -8.93 -8.29
C TYR A 80 12.21 -8.72 -7.45
N LYS A 81 13.35 -8.78 -8.11
CA LYS A 81 14.62 -8.39 -7.52
C LYS A 81 14.72 -6.88 -7.56
N VAL A 82 15.07 -6.27 -6.45
CA VAL A 82 15.28 -4.82 -6.33
C VAL A 82 16.72 -4.58 -5.94
N LYS A 83 17.39 -3.70 -6.71
CA LYS A 83 18.67 -3.12 -6.34
C LYS A 83 18.47 -1.62 -6.20
N LYS A 84 18.65 -1.12 -4.98
CA LYS A 84 18.52 0.31 -4.64
C LYS A 84 19.73 0.76 -3.83
N ILE A 85 20.26 1.94 -4.11
CA ILE A 85 21.27 2.58 -3.25
C ILE A 85 20.53 3.52 -2.31
N GLU A 86 20.60 3.25 -1.00
CA GLU A 86 19.98 4.05 0.03
C GLU A 86 21.03 4.35 1.11
N ASN A 87 21.28 5.63 1.40
CA ASN A 87 22.33 6.07 2.34
C ASN A 87 23.72 5.50 2.01
N ASP A 88 24.11 5.50 0.74
CA ASP A 88 25.36 4.91 0.23
C ASP A 88 25.51 3.39 0.43
N GLU A 89 24.46 2.69 0.89
CA GLU A 89 24.41 1.23 0.97
C GLU A 89 23.59 0.64 -0.17
N GLU A 90 24.17 -0.36 -0.86
CA GLU A 90 23.44 -1.16 -1.83
C GLU A 90 22.52 -2.15 -1.11
N LYS A 91 21.22 -1.92 -1.20
CA LYS A 91 20.20 -2.88 -0.80
C LYS A 91 19.85 -3.76 -1.98
N ASN A 92 20.03 -5.06 -1.78
CA ASN A 92 19.74 -6.10 -2.75
C ASN A 92 18.73 -7.07 -2.13
N GLU A 93 17.48 -6.85 -2.47
CA GLU A 93 16.32 -7.47 -1.82
C GLU A 93 15.45 -8.13 -2.89
N ILE A 94 14.60 -9.06 -2.45
CA ILE A 94 13.53 -9.61 -3.29
C ILE A 94 12.22 -9.23 -2.65
N LEU A 95 11.40 -8.50 -3.39
CA LEU A 95 10.05 -8.17 -3.00
C LEU A 95 9.11 -9.23 -3.58
N LEU A 96 8.44 -9.96 -2.69
CA LEU A 96 7.51 -11.03 -3.02
C LEU A 96 6.09 -10.55 -2.85
N SER A 97 5.19 -11.03 -3.70
CA SER A 97 3.75 -10.92 -3.52
C SER A 97 3.15 -12.32 -3.44
N LEU A 98 2.41 -12.58 -2.37
CA LEU A 98 1.56 -13.76 -2.21
C LEU A 98 0.11 -13.32 -2.37
N VAL A 99 -0.51 -13.66 -3.49
CA VAL A 99 -1.86 -13.20 -3.84
C VAL A 99 -2.83 -14.36 -3.76
N SER A 100 -3.93 -14.17 -3.02
CA SER A 100 -5.05 -15.09 -3.02
C SER A 100 -6.06 -14.75 -4.11
N ASP A 101 -6.84 -15.73 -4.54
CA ASP A 101 -8.02 -15.50 -5.38
C ASP A 101 -9.17 -14.81 -4.61
N LYS A 102 -9.02 -14.62 -3.29
CA LYS A 102 -10.07 -14.18 -2.36
C LYS A 102 -9.80 -12.80 -1.73
N LYS A 103 -9.11 -11.92 -2.46
CA LYS A 103 -8.92 -10.49 -2.13
C LYS A 103 -7.94 -10.19 -1.00
N GLU A 104 -7.26 -11.20 -0.49
CA GLU A 104 -6.12 -11.01 0.40
C GLU A 104 -4.81 -11.13 -0.38
N SER A 105 -3.84 -10.28 -0.05
CA SER A 105 -2.47 -10.41 -0.49
C SER A 105 -1.48 -10.10 0.62
N PHE A 106 -0.26 -10.60 0.46
CA PHE A 106 0.88 -10.23 1.27
C PHE A 106 2.00 -9.73 0.38
N SER A 107 2.59 -8.60 0.72
CA SER A 107 3.85 -8.13 0.19
C SER A 107 4.95 -8.45 1.20
N LEU A 108 5.98 -9.19 0.81
CA LEU A 108 7.07 -9.61 1.70
C LEU A 108 8.39 -9.03 1.20
N THR A 109 9.26 -8.64 2.13
CA THR A 109 10.63 -8.23 1.83
C THR A 109 11.58 -9.34 2.27
N PHE A 110 12.22 -10.00 1.30
CA PHE A 110 13.27 -10.98 1.54
C PHE A 110 14.65 -10.35 1.38
N ASP A 111 15.43 -10.39 2.45
CA ASP A 111 16.82 -9.94 2.47
C ASP A 111 17.73 -11.10 2.05
N ILE A 112 18.42 -10.93 0.92
CA ILE A 112 19.27 -11.96 0.32
C ILE A 112 20.49 -12.28 1.20
N LYS A 113 21.01 -11.29 1.93
CA LYS A 113 22.23 -11.42 2.72
C LYS A 113 21.99 -12.22 4.01
N THR A 114 20.86 -11.96 4.67
CA THR A 114 20.46 -12.61 5.91
C THR A 114 19.60 -13.86 5.67
N GLU A 115 19.16 -14.08 4.44
CA GLU A 115 18.35 -15.21 4.01
C GLU A 115 17.00 -15.29 4.77
N LYS A 116 16.41 -14.13 5.08
CA LYS A 116 15.19 -14.01 5.89
C LYS A 116 14.18 -13.07 5.25
N ILE A 117 12.90 -13.34 5.51
CA ILE A 117 11.86 -12.33 5.36
C ILE A 117 11.99 -11.38 6.55
N ILE A 118 12.23 -10.11 6.27
CA ILE A 118 12.50 -9.08 7.28
C ILE A 118 11.30 -8.15 7.52
N ASP A 119 10.36 -8.12 6.58
CA ASP A 119 9.12 -7.36 6.72
C ASP A 119 8.00 -8.00 5.88
N TYR A 120 6.76 -7.75 6.28
CA TYR A 120 5.58 -8.05 5.48
C TYR A 120 4.53 -6.97 5.64
N THR A 121 3.73 -6.78 4.58
CA THR A 121 2.48 -6.03 4.61
C THR A 121 1.36 -6.95 4.16
N GLN A 122 0.36 -7.13 5.01
CA GLN A 122 -0.89 -7.81 4.68
C GLN A 122 -1.89 -6.77 4.16
N ILE A 123 -2.53 -7.07 3.04
CA ILE A 123 -3.59 -6.26 2.44
C ILE A 123 -4.82 -7.16 2.28
N VAL A 124 -5.96 -6.73 2.81
CA VAL A 124 -7.25 -7.38 2.60
C VAL A 124 -8.18 -6.39 1.94
N ASP A 125 -8.60 -6.67 0.71
CA ASP A 125 -9.46 -5.80 -0.11
C ASP A 125 -10.95 -6.21 -0.05
N ASP A 126 -11.81 -5.27 -0.44
CA ASP A 126 -13.27 -5.33 -0.45
C ASP A 126 -13.91 -5.85 0.84
N ILE A 127 -13.43 -5.35 1.99
CA ILE A 127 -14.03 -5.58 3.30
C ILE A 127 -15.45 -4.97 3.30
N PRO A 128 -16.53 -5.76 3.39
CA PRO A 128 -17.88 -5.19 3.43
C PRO A 128 -18.06 -4.36 4.71
N GLU A 129 -18.90 -3.32 4.67
CA GLU A 129 -19.16 -2.48 5.85
C GLU A 129 -19.60 -3.28 7.08
N SER A 130 -20.34 -4.38 6.87
CA SER A 130 -20.78 -5.29 7.92
C SER A 130 -19.65 -6.03 8.64
N GLU A 131 -18.47 -6.11 8.03
CA GLU A 131 -17.27 -6.74 8.60
C GLU A 131 -16.28 -5.71 9.17
N LEU A 132 -16.56 -4.41 9.07
CA LEU A 132 -15.75 -3.40 9.72
C LEU A 132 -15.85 -3.52 11.25
N PRO A 133 -14.75 -3.28 11.99
CA PRO A 133 -14.80 -3.21 13.44
C PRO A 133 -15.83 -2.17 13.90
N GLY A 134 -16.53 -2.48 15.00
CA GLY A 134 -17.57 -1.59 15.54
C GLY A 134 -17.06 -0.17 15.85
N THR A 135 -15.78 -0.02 16.21
CA THR A 135 -15.10 1.27 16.40
C THR A 135 -14.98 2.07 15.10
N VAL A 136 -14.50 1.44 14.03
CA VAL A 136 -14.38 2.03 12.69
C VAL A 136 -15.77 2.41 12.17
N GLN A 137 -16.76 1.52 12.30
CA GLN A 137 -18.14 1.80 11.89
C GLN A 137 -18.74 2.99 12.66
N ALA A 138 -18.52 3.06 13.98
CA ALA A 138 -18.98 4.18 14.79
C ALA A 138 -18.34 5.52 14.36
N SER A 139 -17.05 5.51 14.02
CA SER A 139 -16.36 6.70 13.50
C SER A 139 -16.82 7.08 12.09
N LEU A 140 -17.06 6.11 11.21
CA LEU A 140 -17.65 6.36 9.89
C LEU A 140 -19.03 7.02 10.02
N ASN A 141 -19.87 6.55 10.94
CA ASN A 141 -21.17 7.16 11.23
C ASN A 141 -21.04 8.63 11.72
N LYS A 142 -20.00 8.94 12.51
CA LYS A 142 -19.70 10.33 12.91
C LYS A 142 -19.24 11.18 11.73
N VAL A 143 -18.46 10.63 10.80
CA VAL A 143 -18.10 11.34 9.57
C VAL A 143 -19.37 11.65 8.76
N TYR A 144 -20.27 10.69 8.57
CA TYR A 144 -21.53 10.92 7.84
C TYR A 144 -22.44 11.96 8.49
N SER A 145 -22.44 12.10 9.82
CA SER A 145 -23.22 13.15 10.47
C SER A 145 -22.61 14.54 10.30
N ARG A 146 -21.27 14.63 10.17
CA ARG A 146 -20.51 15.88 10.01
C ARG A 146 -20.34 16.30 8.55
N LEU A 147 -20.32 15.35 7.64
CA LEU A 147 -20.23 15.51 6.18
C LEU A 147 -21.36 14.71 5.50
N PRO A 148 -22.62 15.19 5.55
CA PRO A 148 -23.75 14.49 4.96
C PRO A 148 -23.59 14.20 3.46
N GLU A 149 -22.79 15.00 2.75
CA GLU A 149 -22.48 14.78 1.33
C GLU A 149 -21.76 13.45 1.10
N ALA A 150 -20.93 13.01 2.04
CA ALA A 150 -20.25 11.71 1.98
C ALA A 150 -21.22 10.53 2.15
N LYS A 151 -22.34 10.73 2.84
CA LYS A 151 -23.37 9.69 3.07
C LYS A 151 -24.08 9.26 1.78
N ASN A 152 -24.13 10.15 0.78
CA ASN A 152 -24.77 9.85 -0.50
C ASN A 152 -23.87 9.07 -1.46
N LEU A 153 -22.60 8.89 -1.11
CA LEU A 153 -21.67 8.09 -1.87
C LEU A 153 -21.80 6.61 -1.51
N LYS A 154 -21.38 5.77 -2.43
CA LYS A 154 -21.36 4.31 -2.28
C LYS A 154 -19.92 3.87 -2.07
N LEU A 155 -19.70 3.04 -1.06
CA LEU A 155 -18.43 2.35 -0.87
C LEU A 155 -18.14 1.51 -2.12
N TYR A 156 -16.98 1.70 -2.72
CA TYR A 156 -16.55 0.91 -3.89
C TYR A 156 -15.24 0.16 -3.64
N HIS A 157 -14.44 0.63 -2.67
CA HIS A 157 -13.19 -0.01 -2.27
C HIS A 157 -13.02 0.13 -0.77
N SER A 158 -12.59 -0.94 -0.13
CA SER A 158 -12.27 -0.95 1.29
C SER A 158 -11.11 -1.90 1.48
N GLN A 159 -10.16 -1.49 2.31
CA GLN A 159 -9.00 -2.32 2.58
C GLN A 159 -8.55 -2.19 4.02
N SER A 160 -7.90 -3.24 4.52
CA SER A 160 -7.12 -3.18 5.75
C SER A 160 -5.65 -3.48 5.46
N ILE A 161 -4.75 -2.70 6.05
CA ILE A 161 -3.30 -2.83 5.89
C ILE A 161 -2.67 -3.07 7.26
N LYS A 162 -1.80 -4.08 7.36
CA LYS A 162 -1.01 -4.36 8.57
C LYS A 162 0.42 -4.75 8.23
N GLY A 163 1.40 -4.13 8.89
CA GLY A 163 2.83 -4.43 8.74
C GLY A 163 3.41 -5.26 9.89
N GLU A 164 4.61 -5.83 9.70
CA GLU A 164 5.40 -6.41 10.81
C GLU A 164 6.10 -5.30 11.60
N GLU A 165 6.83 -4.43 10.91
CA GLU A 165 7.52 -3.28 11.54
C GLU A 165 6.56 -2.11 11.85
N GLN A 166 5.45 -2.03 11.12
CA GLN A 166 4.33 -1.12 11.40
C GLN A 166 3.10 -1.93 11.82
N PRO A 167 3.02 -2.38 13.10
CA PRO A 167 1.97 -3.27 13.56
C PRO A 167 0.57 -2.65 13.55
N ASN A 168 0.49 -1.32 13.40
CA ASN A 168 -0.75 -0.58 13.37
C ASN A 168 -1.59 -1.00 12.16
N LEU A 169 -2.77 -1.53 12.45
CA LEU A 169 -3.76 -1.88 11.44
C LEU A 169 -4.50 -0.62 11.00
N TYR A 170 -4.48 -0.36 9.70
CA TYR A 170 -5.19 0.77 9.09
C TYR A 170 -6.36 0.27 8.25
N TYR A 171 -7.44 1.03 8.23
CA TYR A 171 -8.58 0.82 7.34
C TYR A 171 -8.69 1.99 6.39
N THR A 172 -8.73 1.73 5.09
CA THR A 172 -8.99 2.75 4.08
C THR A 172 -10.29 2.42 3.37
N LEU A 173 -11.20 3.39 3.33
CA LEU A 173 -12.51 3.27 2.69
C LEU A 173 -12.62 4.33 1.61
N SER A 174 -12.95 3.92 0.38
CA SER A 174 -13.13 4.82 -0.76
C SER A 174 -14.55 4.73 -1.30
N PHE A 175 -15.13 5.90 -1.52
CA PHE A 175 -16.52 6.09 -1.90
C PHE A 175 -16.61 6.93 -3.17
N ASN A 176 -17.58 6.62 -4.01
CA ASN A 176 -17.93 7.44 -5.16
C ASN A 176 -19.43 7.33 -5.49
N GLU A 177 -19.90 8.09 -6.48
CA GLU A 177 -21.33 8.15 -6.82
C GLU A 177 -21.84 6.82 -7.41
N SER A 178 -21.02 6.13 -8.21
CA SER A 178 -21.43 4.89 -8.90
C SER A 178 -21.33 3.63 -8.03
N GLY A 179 -20.52 3.63 -6.97
CA GLY A 179 -20.15 2.45 -6.19
C GLY A 179 -19.25 1.49 -6.96
N LYS A 180 -18.54 1.96 -7.99
CA LYS A 180 -17.67 1.12 -8.84
C LYS A 180 -16.33 1.78 -9.01
N ARG A 181 -15.25 1.00 -8.94
CA ARG A 181 -13.93 1.45 -9.37
C ARG A 181 -13.98 1.69 -10.88
N GLY A 182 -13.82 2.94 -11.30
CA GLY A 182 -13.87 3.27 -12.72
C GLY A 182 -12.65 2.74 -13.46
N GLU A 183 -12.84 1.80 -14.39
CA GLU A 183 -11.85 1.54 -15.45
C GLU A 183 -11.91 2.71 -16.45
N GLY A 184 -11.23 3.80 -16.14
CA GLY A 184 -11.16 5.00 -16.98
C GLY A 184 -11.46 6.31 -16.24
N LYS A 185 -11.46 7.43 -16.99
CA LYS A 185 -11.79 8.76 -16.48
C LYS A 185 -13.31 8.87 -16.24
N THR A 186 -13.80 8.40 -15.09
CA THR A 186 -15.13 8.80 -14.64
C THR A 186 -15.07 10.24 -14.12
N ASN A 187 -16.19 10.97 -14.17
CA ASN A 187 -16.29 12.31 -13.57
C ASN A 187 -16.86 12.24 -12.14
N ASP A 188 -17.06 11.02 -11.63
CA ASP A 188 -17.65 10.77 -10.32
C ASP A 188 -16.82 11.45 -9.24
N LYS A 189 -17.52 12.11 -8.31
CA LYS A 189 -16.91 12.59 -7.09
C LYS A 189 -16.33 11.42 -6.31
N GLU A 190 -15.18 11.64 -5.68
CA GLU A 190 -14.44 10.59 -5.01
C GLU A 190 -13.91 11.03 -3.66
N PHE A 191 -14.12 10.18 -2.66
CA PHE A 191 -13.82 10.41 -1.25
C PHE A 191 -13.10 9.21 -0.67
N GLY A 192 -11.98 9.44 -0.01
CA GLY A 192 -11.32 8.42 0.81
C GLY A 192 -11.30 8.83 2.27
N ILE A 193 -11.39 7.85 3.17
CA ILE A 193 -11.16 8.01 4.60
C ILE A 193 -10.18 6.93 5.06
N THR A 194 -9.22 7.31 5.88
CA THR A 194 -8.33 6.36 6.56
C THR A 194 -8.56 6.41 8.06
N PHE A 195 -8.67 5.24 8.69
CA PHE A 195 -8.78 5.04 10.13
C PHE A 195 -7.64 4.17 10.65
N ASP A 196 -7.29 4.31 11.93
CA ASP A 196 -6.58 3.25 12.65
C ASP A 196 -7.55 2.19 13.23
N GLU A 197 -7.01 1.17 13.88
CA GLU A 197 -7.78 0.09 14.51
C GLU A 197 -8.74 0.54 15.61
N THR A 198 -8.46 1.68 16.26
CA THR A 198 -9.33 2.26 17.28
C THR A 198 -10.49 3.05 16.68
N GLY A 199 -10.49 3.22 15.36
CA GLY A 199 -11.43 4.07 14.64
C GLY A 199 -11.07 5.54 14.66
N LYS A 200 -9.85 5.94 15.10
CA LYS A 200 -9.39 7.33 14.96
C LYS A 200 -9.21 7.62 13.47
N VAL A 201 -9.79 8.72 13.00
CA VAL A 201 -9.57 9.19 11.62
C VAL A 201 -8.13 9.67 11.50
N LEU A 202 -7.40 9.17 10.52
CA LEU A 202 -6.04 9.59 10.20
C LEU A 202 -6.00 10.56 9.02
N GLY A 203 -6.98 10.50 8.13
CA GLY A 203 -7.07 11.45 7.04
C GLY A 203 -8.25 11.22 6.10
N PHE A 204 -8.39 12.19 5.20
CA PHE A 204 -9.34 12.22 4.11
C PHE A 204 -8.62 12.53 2.80
N THR A 205 -9.06 11.89 1.71
CA THR A 205 -8.67 12.25 0.34
C THR A 205 -9.89 12.65 -0.47
N PHE A 206 -9.72 13.66 -1.31
CA PHE A 206 -10.75 14.18 -2.21
C PHE A 206 -10.16 14.19 -3.62
N GLU A 207 -10.18 13.03 -4.28
CA GLU A 207 -9.45 12.85 -5.55
C GLU A 207 -10.13 13.58 -6.72
N ARG A 208 -11.45 13.76 -6.66
CA ARG A 208 -12.24 14.48 -7.66
C ARG A 208 -13.21 15.46 -6.98
N PRO A 209 -12.86 16.76 -6.88
CA PRO A 209 -13.52 17.69 -5.97
C PRO A 209 -14.81 18.36 -6.54
N PRO A 210 -15.73 18.88 -5.67
CA PRO A 210 -15.82 18.60 -4.23
C PRO A 210 -17.19 18.04 -3.76
N LEU A 211 -17.06 17.28 -2.68
CA LEU A 211 -18.10 16.81 -1.76
C LEU A 211 -18.48 17.85 -0.70
N SER A 212 -17.99 19.07 -0.80
CA SER A 212 -18.16 20.04 0.26
C SER A 212 -18.36 21.43 -0.31
N ASN A 213 -19.55 22.00 -0.05
CA ASN A 213 -19.82 23.42 -0.20
C ASN A 213 -19.15 24.17 0.97
N LEU A 214 -17.81 24.21 1.00
CA LEU A 214 -17.05 24.88 2.05
C LEU A 214 -17.30 26.38 2.01
N LYS A 215 -17.48 26.98 3.19
CA LYS A 215 -17.62 28.43 3.33
C LYS A 215 -16.24 29.08 3.24
N GLY A 216 -16.19 30.28 2.66
CA GLY A 216 -14.97 31.07 2.54
C GLY A 216 -14.53 31.29 1.11
N ASN A 217 -13.84 32.41 0.89
CA ASN A 217 -13.27 32.82 -0.38
C ASN A 217 -11.77 32.49 -0.47
N THR A 218 -11.09 32.23 0.65
CA THR A 218 -9.66 31.85 0.67
C THR A 218 -9.45 30.39 1.08
N LYS A 219 -8.24 29.86 0.84
CA LYS A 219 -7.85 28.49 1.26
C LYS A 219 -7.97 28.31 2.76
N GLU A 220 -7.55 29.33 3.51
CA GLU A 220 -7.57 29.36 4.97
C GLU A 220 -9.00 29.30 5.49
N GLU A 221 -9.90 30.11 4.93
CA GLU A 221 -11.31 30.11 5.33
C GLU A 221 -11.96 28.75 5.02
N LYS A 222 -11.73 28.19 3.84
CA LYS A 222 -12.22 26.86 3.46
C LYS A 222 -11.67 25.75 4.37
N ALA A 223 -10.38 25.79 4.70
CA ALA A 223 -9.76 24.83 5.62
C ALA A 223 -10.29 24.97 7.05
N GLN A 224 -10.53 26.20 7.52
CA GLN A 224 -11.15 26.44 8.81
C GLN A 224 -12.61 25.98 8.86
N ASP A 225 -13.39 26.17 7.79
CA ASP A 225 -14.75 25.65 7.70
C ASP A 225 -14.73 24.12 7.76
N MET A 226 -13.81 23.48 7.03
CA MET A 226 -13.62 22.03 7.08
C MET A 226 -13.21 21.53 8.47
N LEU A 227 -12.26 22.21 9.12
CA LEU A 227 -11.83 21.90 10.50
C LEU A 227 -13.02 21.91 11.46
N LYS A 228 -13.85 22.96 11.39
CA LYS A 228 -15.02 23.12 12.25
C LYS A 228 -16.08 22.04 11.99
N ARG A 229 -16.32 21.68 10.73
CA ARG A 229 -17.25 20.57 10.40
C ARG A 229 -16.73 19.25 10.97
N LEU A 230 -15.45 18.97 10.78
CA LEU A 230 -14.84 17.70 11.15
C LEU A 230 -14.60 17.54 12.65
N TYR A 231 -14.31 18.61 13.38
CA TYR A 231 -13.90 18.56 14.80
C TYR A 231 -14.87 19.27 15.75
N GLY A 232 -15.84 20.04 15.25
CA GLY A 232 -16.78 20.79 16.09
C GLY A 232 -16.04 21.82 16.96
N GLU A 233 -16.28 21.78 18.27
CA GLU A 233 -15.65 22.69 19.23
C GLU A 233 -14.13 22.47 19.37
N GLU A 234 -13.66 21.24 19.16
CA GLU A 234 -12.23 20.90 19.22
C GLU A 234 -11.41 21.61 18.13
N ALA A 235 -12.07 22.13 17.08
CA ALA A 235 -11.42 22.96 16.07
C ALA A 235 -10.72 24.19 16.69
N ASN A 236 -11.22 24.70 17.81
CA ASN A 236 -10.64 25.85 18.50
C ASN A 236 -9.28 25.54 19.17
N GLU A 237 -8.93 24.26 19.29
CA GLU A 237 -7.65 23.81 19.81
C GLU A 237 -6.53 23.81 18.77
N TYR A 238 -6.84 24.22 17.54
CA TYR A 238 -5.90 24.26 16.44
C TYR A 238 -5.71 25.69 15.92
N LYS A 239 -4.48 26.03 15.56
CA LYS A 239 -4.12 27.31 14.97
C LYS A 239 -3.38 27.10 13.66
N ILE A 240 -3.65 27.93 12.66
CA ILE A 240 -2.86 27.93 11.43
C ILE A 240 -1.44 28.39 11.81
N LYS A 241 -0.46 27.55 11.53
CA LYS A 241 0.97 27.84 11.75
C LYS A 241 1.66 28.27 10.47
N LYS A 242 1.33 27.64 9.35
CA LYS A 242 1.92 27.92 8.04
C LYS A 242 0.90 27.79 6.94
N VAL A 243 0.98 28.70 5.97
CA VAL A 243 0.35 28.61 4.67
C VAL A 243 1.46 28.59 3.63
N SER A 244 1.47 27.59 2.77
CA SER A 244 2.39 27.47 1.65
C SER A 244 1.63 27.59 0.34
N ASN A 245 2.18 28.35 -0.59
CA ASN A 245 1.65 28.46 -1.96
C ASN A 245 2.52 27.70 -2.98
N ASP A 246 3.59 27.03 -2.53
CA ASP A 246 4.53 26.38 -3.43
C ASP A 246 4.00 25.05 -3.97
N SER A 247 4.12 24.90 -5.29
CA SER A 247 3.89 23.66 -6.02
C SER A 247 5.16 22.81 -5.99
N THR A 248 5.25 21.85 -5.08
CA THR A 248 6.34 20.87 -5.12
C THR A 248 6.01 19.75 -6.11
N LYS A 249 6.43 19.91 -7.38
CA LYS A 249 6.57 18.88 -8.45
C LYS A 249 5.43 17.87 -8.73
N ASN A 250 4.35 17.89 -7.97
CA ASN A 250 3.19 17.03 -8.02
C ASN A 250 1.96 17.94 -7.96
N HIS A 251 0.79 17.44 -8.33
CA HIS A 251 -0.46 18.18 -8.59
C HIS A 251 -1.06 19.04 -7.43
N PHE A 252 -0.27 19.36 -6.41
CA PHE A 252 -0.60 20.19 -5.25
C PHE A 252 -0.20 21.65 -5.51
N GLN A 253 -1.12 22.57 -5.24
CA GLN A 253 -0.90 24.00 -5.34
C GLN A 253 -1.11 24.64 -3.95
N GLY A 254 -0.21 24.27 -3.05
CA GLY A 254 -0.13 24.81 -1.70
C GLY A 254 -0.73 23.93 -0.61
N SER A 255 -0.43 24.31 0.62
CA SER A 255 -0.83 23.59 1.83
C SER A 255 -1.04 24.52 3.02
N ILE A 256 -1.83 24.06 3.98
CA ILE A 256 -2.05 24.72 5.27
C ILE A 256 -1.74 23.73 6.38
N VAL A 257 -0.96 24.19 7.36
CA VAL A 257 -0.65 23.42 8.57
C VAL A 257 -1.41 24.00 9.75
N PHE A 258 -2.26 23.18 10.36
CA PHE A 258 -2.83 23.46 11.67
C PHE A 258 -1.99 22.80 12.76
N MET A 259 -1.49 23.61 13.67
CA MET A 259 -0.81 23.16 14.88
C MET A 259 -1.78 23.14 16.05
N PRO A 260 -1.83 22.04 16.82
CA PRO A 260 -2.61 22.01 18.05
C PRO A 260 -1.96 22.88 19.12
N ILE A 261 -2.79 23.44 20.00
CA ILE A 261 -2.36 24.18 21.19
C ILE A 261 -1.74 23.23 22.21
N SER A 262 -2.29 22.03 22.37
CA SER A 262 -1.74 20.97 23.24
C SER A 262 -0.66 20.17 22.51
N SER A 263 0.39 19.80 23.24
CA SER A 263 1.43 18.87 22.74
C SER A 263 0.92 17.44 22.56
N GLU A 264 -0.17 17.08 23.25
CA GLU A 264 -0.79 15.74 23.22
C GLU A 264 -1.55 15.44 21.93
N LYS A 265 -1.91 16.48 21.16
CA LYS A 265 -2.57 16.33 19.86
C LYS A 265 -1.55 16.41 18.72
N GLU A 266 -1.90 15.77 17.62
CA GLU A 266 -1.09 15.78 16.40
C GLU A 266 -1.45 16.94 15.45
N PRO A 267 -0.46 17.50 14.75
CA PRO A 267 -0.68 18.44 13.64
C PRO A 267 -1.59 17.92 12.53
N ILE A 268 -2.22 18.84 11.81
CA ILE A 268 -3.03 18.54 10.62
C ILE A 268 -2.45 19.28 9.42
N LEU A 269 -2.20 18.54 8.35
CA LEU A 269 -1.79 19.06 7.04
C LEU A 269 -2.99 19.01 6.09
N VAL A 270 -3.28 20.13 5.43
CA VAL A 270 -4.32 20.26 4.42
C VAL A 270 -3.66 20.67 3.11
N GLU A 271 -3.96 19.95 2.03
CA GLU A 271 -3.39 20.23 0.71
C GLU A 271 -4.47 20.60 -0.29
N PHE A 272 -4.09 21.50 -1.21
CA PHE A 272 -4.99 22.07 -2.19
C PHE A 272 -4.53 21.75 -3.61
N ASN A 273 -5.47 21.66 -4.55
CA ASN A 273 -5.15 21.59 -5.97
C ASN A 273 -5.03 23.00 -6.60
N SER A 274 -4.84 23.04 -7.92
CA SER A 274 -4.70 24.29 -8.68
C SER A 274 -5.93 25.18 -8.78
N LYS A 275 -7.07 24.70 -8.31
CA LYS A 275 -8.34 25.44 -8.23
C LYS A 275 -8.66 25.87 -6.80
N ASP A 276 -7.70 25.76 -5.89
CA ASP A 276 -7.84 26.06 -4.46
C ASP A 276 -8.94 25.23 -3.79
N GLU A 277 -9.09 23.98 -4.22
CA GLU A 277 -9.96 22.97 -3.63
C GLU A 277 -9.13 22.04 -2.75
N ILE A 278 -9.67 21.68 -1.57
CA ILE A 278 -9.03 20.71 -0.67
C ILE A 278 -9.03 19.34 -1.36
N ILE A 279 -7.85 18.74 -1.49
CA ILE A 279 -7.67 17.40 -2.06
C ILE A 279 -7.16 16.38 -1.05
N ARG A 280 -6.59 16.84 0.07
CA ARG A 280 -6.11 15.98 1.14
C ARG A 280 -6.17 16.67 2.49
N TRP A 281 -6.52 15.89 3.51
CA TRP A 281 -6.53 16.28 4.92
C TRP A 281 -5.89 15.16 5.72
N VAL A 282 -4.76 15.38 6.38
CA VAL A 282 -4.00 14.31 7.04
C VAL A 282 -3.56 14.73 8.43
N ILE A 283 -3.77 13.86 9.41
CA ILE A 283 -3.13 13.95 10.72
C ILE A 283 -1.69 13.49 10.57
N THR A 284 -0.73 14.31 10.99
CA THR A 284 0.70 14.08 10.76
C THR A 284 1.53 14.40 12.00
N SER A 285 2.83 14.12 11.98
CA SER A 285 3.75 14.41 13.09
C SER A 285 4.48 15.74 12.89
N ARG A 286 5.02 16.29 14.00
CA ARG A 286 5.88 17.48 13.96
C ARG A 286 7.15 17.17 13.18
N ASP A 287 7.79 16.04 13.45
CA ASP A 287 9.01 15.58 12.79
C ASP A 287 8.84 15.47 11.27
N PHE A 288 7.69 14.95 10.79
CA PHE A 288 7.39 14.92 9.37
C PHE A 288 7.36 16.34 8.79
N LEU A 289 6.61 17.24 9.43
CA LEU A 289 6.47 18.62 8.96
C LEU A 289 7.79 19.39 8.99
N GLU A 290 8.66 19.16 9.98
CA GLU A 290 10.01 19.72 10.04
C GLU A 290 10.88 19.16 8.90
N GLY A 291 10.85 17.84 8.70
CA GLY A 291 11.60 17.16 7.64
C GLY A 291 11.24 17.64 6.22
N VAL A 292 9.99 18.03 5.99
CA VAL A 292 9.54 18.61 4.71
C VAL A 292 9.57 20.15 4.69
N GLY A 293 10.15 20.79 5.70
CA GLY A 293 10.30 22.25 5.76
C GLY A 293 8.99 23.03 5.93
N LEU A 294 7.93 22.39 6.41
CA LEU A 294 6.62 22.99 6.72
C LEU A 294 6.51 23.49 8.17
N LEU A 295 7.48 23.17 9.02
CA LEU A 295 7.72 23.84 10.30
C LEU A 295 9.17 24.38 10.28
N GLN A 296 9.31 25.70 10.37
CA GLN A 296 10.56 26.43 10.59
C GLN A 296 10.35 27.37 11.78
#